data_AF-A0AAP4BC57-F1
#
_entry.id   AF-A0AAP4BC57-F1
#
_cell.length_a   1.000
_cell.length_b   1.000
_cell.length_c   1.000
_cell.angle_alpha   90.00
_cell.angle_beta   90.00
_cell.angle_gamma   90.00
#
_symmetry.space_group_name_H-M   'P 1'
#
loop_
_entity.id
_entity.type
_entity.pdbx_description
1 polymer ?
#
loop_
_entity_poly.entity_id
_entity_poly.type
_entity_poly.pdbx_seq_one_letter_code
_entity_poly.pdbx_strand_id
1 'polypeptide(L)'
;MNILLKFVPFRCHSRFCPTCGNKYSMERTTSMSFKLANVAHRHCVFAIDENLREFFLKDRSLLDCLFHSVNSVISRMFYSLNKSKNFTPGFIMVLHTFGRDLKWNPHIHCLISEGGYSDNGFWHPVKHFNYTFLRNAFLTALLNEMESKIGPSSKKVKAKCYRDHKQGFYVYAKPNLCDPKIVVKYIGRYLGRPVIATSRIDNYDGEMVTFHYNRHEDDQYIEETVPAIEFIQRLIRHIPEKHFKMTRYGGLYARLRAGHFQFKRTLQTVFPIN
;
A
#
# COMPACT_ATOMS: atom_id res chain seq x y z
N MET A 1 -1.42 39.91 -36.99
CA MET A 1 -0.86 39.65 -35.63
C MET A 1 -1.53 38.39 -35.11
N ASN A 2 -0.88 37.23 -35.24
CA ASN A 2 -1.47 35.95 -34.81
C ASN A 2 -1.36 35.83 -33.28
N ILE A 3 -2.50 35.97 -32.59
CA ILE A 3 -2.59 35.75 -31.16
C ILE A 3 -2.48 34.25 -30.93
N LEU A 4 -1.34 33.81 -30.38
CA LEU A 4 -1.14 32.44 -29.94
C LEU A 4 -1.96 32.23 -28.67
N LEU A 5 -3.18 31.71 -28.83
CA LEU A 5 -4.03 31.29 -27.72
C LEU A 5 -3.36 30.11 -27.01
N LYS A 6 -2.89 30.35 -25.78
CA LYS A 6 -2.34 29.31 -24.91
C LYS A 6 -3.47 28.67 -24.11
N PHE A 7 -3.84 27.44 -24.46
CA PHE A 7 -4.78 26.66 -23.67
C PHE A 7 -4.12 26.19 -22.37
N VAL A 8 -4.63 26.63 -21.21
CA VAL A 8 -4.15 26.21 -19.89
C VAL A 8 -5.23 25.36 -19.21
N PRO A 9 -5.11 24.03 -19.19
CA PRO A 9 -6.10 23.19 -18.52
C PRO A 9 -5.97 23.33 -17.00
N PHE A 10 -7.06 23.74 -16.35
CA PHE A 10 -7.15 23.79 -14.90
C PHE A 10 -7.39 22.39 -14.31
N ARG A 11 -6.81 22.12 -13.14
CA ARG A 11 -7.06 20.89 -12.38
C ARG A 11 -8.25 21.09 -11.45
N CYS A 12 -9.18 20.15 -11.41
CA CYS A 12 -10.26 20.16 -10.40
C CYS A 12 -9.80 19.65 -9.03
N HIS A 13 -8.60 19.05 -8.93
CA HIS A 13 -7.99 18.52 -7.71
C HIS A 13 -8.83 17.44 -6.98
N SER A 14 -9.92 16.96 -7.59
CA SER A 14 -10.74 15.88 -7.06
C SER A 14 -9.99 14.55 -7.10
N ARG A 15 -10.12 13.76 -6.02
CA ARG A 15 -9.60 12.38 -5.94
C ARG A 15 -10.36 11.41 -6.83
N PHE A 16 -11.58 11.75 -7.23
CA PHE A 16 -12.38 10.95 -8.16
C PHE A 16 -12.13 11.31 -9.61
N CYS A 17 -11.49 12.45 -9.89
CA CYS A 17 -11.16 12.81 -11.26
C CYS A 17 -10.03 11.92 -11.79
N PRO A 18 -10.27 11.09 -12.81
CA PRO A 18 -9.26 10.19 -13.37
C PRO A 18 -8.05 10.95 -13.91
N THR A 19 -8.27 12.11 -14.55
CA THR A 19 -7.21 12.96 -15.09
C THR A 19 -6.33 13.54 -13.97
N CYS A 20 -6.93 14.10 -12.91
CA CYS A 20 -6.18 14.63 -11.78
C CYS A 20 -5.47 13.52 -11.01
N GLY A 21 -6.13 12.37 -10.80
CA GLY A 21 -5.56 11.19 -10.17
C GLY A 21 -4.36 10.63 -10.94
N ASN A 22 -4.46 10.55 -12.27
CA ASN A 22 -3.36 10.09 -13.12
C ASN A 22 -2.15 11.04 -13.04
N LYS A 23 -2.37 12.35 -13.14
CA LYS A 23 -1.27 13.34 -12.98
C LYS A 23 -0.64 13.27 -11.60
N TYR A 24 -1.45 13.21 -10.54
CA TYR A 24 -0.96 13.04 -9.17
C TYR A 24 -0.14 11.76 -9.02
N SER A 25 -0.62 10.64 -9.58
CA SER A 25 0.08 9.36 -9.58
C SER A 25 1.46 9.49 -10.24
N MET A 26 1.54 10.08 -11.44
CA MET A 26 2.79 10.27 -12.17
C MET A 26 3.79 11.15 -11.39
N GLU A 27 3.34 12.30 -10.87
CA GLU A 27 4.16 13.22 -10.08
C GLU A 27 4.72 12.52 -8.82
N ARG A 28 3.87 11.78 -8.10
CA ARG A 28 4.26 11.06 -6.87
C ARG A 28 5.21 9.92 -7.15
N THR A 29 4.95 9.16 -8.20
CA THR A 29 5.80 8.05 -8.63
C THR A 29 7.20 8.55 -8.99
N THR A 30 7.28 9.65 -9.75
CA THR A 30 8.54 10.30 -10.09
C THR A 30 9.28 10.78 -8.83
N SER A 31 8.60 11.43 -7.88
CA SER A 31 9.23 11.84 -6.62
C SER A 31 9.74 10.66 -5.79
N MET A 32 9.08 9.51 -5.89
CA MET A 32 9.43 8.30 -5.15
C MET A 32 10.60 7.55 -5.77
N SER A 33 10.71 7.51 -7.10
CA SER A 33 11.84 6.87 -7.78
C SER A 33 13.18 7.44 -7.31
N PHE A 34 13.26 8.77 -7.13
CA PHE A 34 14.46 9.44 -6.60
C PHE A 34 14.81 9.10 -5.14
N LYS A 35 13.93 8.42 -4.40
CA LYS A 35 14.18 7.98 -3.02
C LYS A 35 14.55 6.51 -2.92
N LEU A 36 14.29 5.73 -3.97
CA LEU A 36 14.57 4.30 -3.99
C LEU A 36 16.06 4.08 -4.25
N ALA A 37 16.60 3.04 -3.61
CA ALA A 37 17.90 2.52 -3.99
C ALA A 37 17.76 1.73 -5.30
N ASN A 38 18.79 1.74 -6.14
CA ASN A 38 18.82 0.97 -7.39
C ASN A 38 19.09 -0.54 -7.10
N VAL A 39 18.07 -1.21 -6.55
CA VAL A 39 18.09 -2.63 -6.15
C VAL A 39 16.78 -3.30 -6.56
N ALA A 40 16.74 -4.63 -6.52
CA ALA A 40 15.48 -5.34 -6.70
C ALA A 40 14.52 -5.04 -5.53
N HIS A 41 13.23 -4.91 -5.85
CA HIS A 41 12.17 -4.76 -4.86
C HIS A 41 11.11 -5.84 -5.03
N ARG A 42 10.60 -6.31 -3.90
CA ARG A 42 9.46 -7.20 -3.81
C ARG A 42 8.19 -6.43 -3.48
N HIS A 43 7.12 -6.75 -4.18
CA HIS A 43 5.80 -6.29 -3.82
C HIS A 43 5.13 -7.30 -2.88
N CYS A 44 4.72 -6.81 -1.72
CA CYS A 44 3.90 -7.53 -0.77
C CYS A 44 2.53 -6.85 -0.60
N VAL A 45 1.45 -7.61 -0.44
CA VAL A 45 0.14 -7.11 -0.01
C VAL A 45 -0.17 -7.71 1.33
N PHE A 46 -0.43 -6.86 2.33
CA PHE A 46 -0.90 -7.26 3.65
C PHE A 46 -2.39 -6.93 3.75
N ALA A 47 -3.24 -7.95 3.75
CA ALA A 47 -4.70 -7.79 3.79
C ALA A 47 -5.27 -8.29 5.11
N ILE A 48 -6.29 -7.60 5.61
CA ILE A 48 -6.97 -7.98 6.85
C ILE A 48 -8.09 -8.98 6.60
N ASP A 49 -8.42 -9.72 7.65
CA ASP A 49 -9.61 -10.55 7.70
C ASP A 49 -10.89 -9.71 7.60
N GLU A 50 -11.93 -10.29 7.00
CA GLU A 50 -13.21 -9.61 6.80
C GLU A 50 -13.89 -9.21 8.11
N ASN A 51 -13.73 -10.01 9.18
CA ASN A 51 -14.33 -9.72 10.49
C ASN A 51 -13.74 -8.47 11.14
N LEU A 52 -12.58 -8.00 10.66
CA LEU A 52 -11.95 -6.77 11.14
C LEU A 52 -12.41 -5.53 10.37
N ARG A 53 -12.91 -5.66 9.14
CA ARG A 53 -13.18 -4.53 8.24
C ARG A 53 -14.13 -3.49 8.84
N GLU A 54 -15.16 -3.93 9.56
CA GLU A 54 -16.13 -3.05 10.21
C GLU A 54 -15.51 -2.19 11.33
N PHE A 55 -14.58 -2.75 12.10
CA PHE A 55 -13.83 -2.00 13.12
C PHE A 55 -13.07 -0.83 12.48
N PHE A 56 -12.38 -1.09 11.36
CA PHE A 56 -11.64 -0.06 10.62
C PHE A 56 -12.54 0.96 9.93
N LEU A 57 -13.77 0.58 9.59
CA LEU A 57 -14.75 1.49 9.02
C LEU A 57 -15.29 2.46 10.09
N LYS A 58 -15.61 1.93 11.28
CA LYS A 58 -16.14 2.69 12.42
C LYS A 58 -15.08 3.58 13.07
N ASP A 59 -13.89 3.03 13.30
CA ASP A 59 -12.73 3.76 13.80
C ASP A 59 -11.60 3.74 12.77
N ARG A 60 -11.57 4.78 11.94
CA ARG A 60 -10.57 4.92 10.86
C ARG A 60 -9.17 5.18 11.40
N SER A 61 -9.01 5.52 12.67
CA SER A 61 -7.69 5.66 13.28
C SER A 61 -6.99 4.29 13.42
N LEU A 62 -7.72 3.17 13.31
CA LEU A 62 -7.13 1.83 13.21
C LEU A 62 -6.31 1.64 11.93
N LEU A 63 -6.53 2.44 10.88
CA LEU A 63 -5.70 2.42 9.68
C LEU A 63 -4.22 2.72 10.00
N ASP A 64 -3.91 3.42 11.10
CA ASP A 64 -2.55 3.57 11.61
C ASP A 64 -1.96 2.24 12.11
N CYS A 65 -2.75 1.41 12.80
CA CYS A 65 -2.34 0.11 13.28
C CYS A 65 -1.87 -0.79 12.13
N LEU A 66 -2.50 -0.69 10.94
CA LEU A 66 -2.04 -1.39 9.75
C LEU A 66 -0.61 -1.00 9.35
N PHE A 67 -0.32 0.30 9.29
CA PHE A 67 1.02 0.78 8.97
C PHE A 67 2.05 0.37 10.02
N HIS A 68 1.71 0.47 11.31
CA HIS A 68 2.62 0.09 12.39
C HIS A 68 2.92 -1.41 12.35
N SER A 69 1.89 -2.24 12.16
CA SER A 69 2.03 -3.69 12.10
C SER A 69 2.90 -4.12 10.92
N VAL A 70 2.64 -3.58 9.72
CA VAL A 70 3.45 -3.91 8.54
C VAL A 70 4.91 -3.46 8.73
N ASN A 71 5.15 -2.27 9.27
CA ASN A 71 6.50 -1.79 9.55
C ASN A 71 7.23 -2.69 10.56
N SER A 72 6.57 -3.02 11.67
CA SER A 72 7.11 -3.91 12.72
C SER A 72 7.49 -5.28 12.17
N VAL A 73 6.59 -5.91 11.40
CA VAL A 73 6.80 -7.24 10.81
C VAL A 73 7.96 -7.26 9.83
N ILE A 74 8.05 -6.28 8.93
CA ILE A 74 9.14 -6.19 7.95
C ILE A 74 10.47 -5.98 8.67
N SER A 75 10.51 -5.03 9.61
CA SER A 75 11.72 -4.73 10.38
C SER A 75 12.20 -5.94 11.18
N ARG A 76 11.27 -6.67 11.81
CA ARG A 76 11.57 -7.89 12.57
C ARG A 76 12.05 -9.03 11.68
N MET A 77 11.47 -9.21 10.49
CA MET A 77 11.91 -10.23 9.52
C MET A 77 13.39 -10.01 9.19
N PHE A 78 13.76 -8.80 8.78
CA PHE A 78 15.14 -8.50 8.42
C PHE A 78 16.09 -8.58 9.64
N TYR A 79 15.68 -8.07 10.81
CA TYR A 79 16.49 -8.22 12.02
C TYR A 79 16.81 -9.69 12.35
N SER A 80 15.83 -10.59 12.19
CA SER A 80 16.02 -12.02 12.46
C SER A 80 16.96 -12.72 11.45
N LEU A 81 17.04 -12.23 10.21
CA LEU A 81 17.90 -12.81 9.17
C LEU A 81 19.40 -12.57 9.42
N ASN A 82 19.77 -11.51 10.13
CA ASN A 82 21.17 -11.13 10.34
C ASN A 82 21.67 -11.39 11.77
N LYS A 83 21.29 -12.52 12.36
CA LYS A 83 21.67 -12.89 13.75
C LYS A 83 21.48 -11.74 14.75
N SER A 84 20.38 -10.99 14.63
CA SER A 84 20.05 -9.87 15.51
C SER A 84 21.00 -8.66 15.45
N LYS A 85 21.79 -8.51 14.39
CA LYS A 85 22.46 -7.24 14.06
C LYS A 85 21.53 -6.36 13.23
N ASN A 86 21.72 -5.04 13.21
CA ASN A 86 20.87 -4.20 12.38
C ASN A 86 21.08 -4.60 10.93
N PHE A 87 19.95 -4.90 10.31
CA PHE A 87 19.83 -5.21 8.90
C PHE A 87 18.57 -4.51 8.43
N THR A 88 18.72 -3.33 7.85
CA THR A 88 17.59 -2.44 7.62
C THR A 88 17.24 -2.41 6.14
N PRO A 89 16.06 -2.90 5.74
CA PRO A 89 15.56 -2.79 4.37
C PRO A 89 15.02 -1.39 4.10
N GLY A 90 14.88 -1.01 2.83
CA GLY A 90 14.06 0.11 2.43
C GLY A 90 12.66 -0.38 2.06
N PHE A 91 11.61 0.27 2.56
CA PHE A 91 10.25 -0.07 2.14
C PHE A 91 9.27 1.11 2.11
N ILE A 92 8.28 0.97 1.24
CA ILE A 92 7.20 1.94 1.03
C ILE A 92 5.88 1.22 1.26
N MET A 93 5.02 1.79 2.07
CA MET A 93 3.68 1.28 2.36
C MET A 93 2.64 2.23 1.77
N VAL A 94 1.66 1.70 1.06
CA VAL A 94 0.54 2.43 0.47
C VAL A 94 -0.75 1.77 0.94
N LEU A 95 -1.58 2.54 1.64
CA LEU A 95 -2.90 2.10 2.07
C LEU A 95 -3.88 2.13 0.92
N HIS A 96 -4.58 1.02 0.74
CA HIS A 96 -5.77 0.88 -0.08
C HIS A 96 -6.94 0.53 0.84
N THR A 97 -8.13 0.99 0.49
CA THR A 97 -9.33 0.78 1.30
C THR A 97 -10.47 0.09 0.54
N PHE A 98 -10.23 -0.29 -0.71
CA PHE A 98 -11.22 -0.88 -1.61
C PHE A 98 -10.70 -2.14 -2.28
N GLY A 99 -11.59 -3.12 -2.49
CA GLY A 99 -11.35 -4.26 -3.39
C GLY A 99 -11.66 -3.92 -4.85
N ARG A 100 -11.56 -4.93 -5.73
CA ARG A 100 -11.96 -4.80 -7.14
C ARG A 100 -13.46 -4.48 -7.27
N ASP A 101 -14.26 -4.99 -6.34
CA ASP A 101 -15.71 -4.80 -6.18
C ASP A 101 -16.11 -3.48 -5.48
N LEU A 102 -15.15 -2.59 -5.20
CA LEU A 102 -15.34 -1.33 -4.48
C LEU A 102 -15.83 -1.48 -3.02
N LYS A 103 -15.82 -2.69 -2.46
CA LYS A 103 -16.18 -2.88 -1.04
C LYS A 103 -15.06 -2.42 -0.13
N TRP A 104 -15.43 -2.01 1.07
CA TRP A 104 -14.47 -1.62 2.11
C TRP A 104 -13.54 -2.78 2.46
N ASN A 105 -12.28 -2.65 2.08
CA ASN A 105 -11.25 -3.67 2.26
C ASN A 105 -9.88 -3.01 2.52
N PRO A 106 -9.60 -2.55 3.75
CA PRO A 106 -8.31 -1.98 4.10
C PRO A 106 -7.15 -2.97 3.96
N HIS A 107 -6.15 -2.61 3.17
CA HIS A 107 -4.93 -3.41 2.98
C HIS A 107 -3.74 -2.53 2.61
N ILE A 108 -2.53 -3.04 2.85
CA ILE A 108 -1.29 -2.32 2.56
C ILE A 108 -0.60 -2.97 1.37
N HIS A 109 -0.44 -2.21 0.28
CA HIS A 109 0.56 -2.49 -0.73
C HIS A 109 1.92 -2.03 -0.22
N CYS A 110 2.86 -2.96 -0.08
CA CYS A 110 4.20 -2.66 0.37
C CYS A 110 5.24 -3.04 -0.67
N LEU A 111 6.10 -2.09 -1.02
CA LEU A 111 7.28 -2.35 -1.83
C LEU A 111 8.49 -2.41 -0.91
N ILE A 112 9.21 -3.52 -0.90
CA ILE A 112 10.30 -3.81 0.03
C ILE A 112 11.56 -4.13 -0.78
N SER A 113 12.71 -3.56 -0.44
CA SER A 113 13.97 -3.94 -1.09
C SER A 113 14.34 -5.40 -0.78
N GLU A 114 14.82 -6.13 -1.77
CA GLU A 114 15.32 -7.51 -1.63
C GLU A 114 16.73 -7.53 -1.02
N GLY A 115 16.84 -6.91 0.14
CA GLY A 115 18.09 -6.70 0.84
C GLY A 115 17.99 -5.52 1.78
N GLY A 116 19.04 -5.34 2.56
CA GLY A 116 19.15 -4.27 3.54
C GLY A 116 20.60 -3.86 3.75
N TYR A 117 20.77 -2.77 4.48
CA TYR A 117 22.08 -2.33 4.92
C TYR A 117 22.37 -2.89 6.31
N SER A 118 23.59 -3.40 6.52
CA SER A 118 24.00 -3.92 7.82
C SER A 118 24.98 -2.98 8.54
N ASP A 119 25.13 -3.17 9.86
CA ASP A 119 26.09 -2.45 10.70
C ASP A 119 27.54 -2.51 10.18
N ASN A 120 27.89 -3.54 9.40
CA ASN A 120 29.22 -3.66 8.79
C ASN A 120 29.45 -2.71 7.60
N GLY A 121 28.47 -1.89 7.25
CA GLY A 121 28.57 -0.92 6.15
C GLY A 121 28.20 -1.48 4.78
N PHE A 122 27.83 -2.76 4.69
CA PHE A 122 27.58 -3.44 3.42
C PHE A 122 26.10 -3.75 3.20
N TRP A 123 25.73 -3.80 1.93
CA TRP A 123 24.44 -4.31 1.48
C TRP A 123 24.45 -5.84 1.47
N HIS A 124 23.41 -6.45 2.03
CA HIS A 124 23.20 -7.90 1.92
C HIS A 124 21.89 -8.19 1.18
N PRO A 125 21.92 -8.99 0.11
CA PRO A 125 20.71 -9.34 -0.64
C PRO A 125 19.85 -10.35 0.13
N VAL A 126 18.53 -10.23 0.01
CA VAL A 126 17.53 -11.17 0.56
C VAL A 126 16.60 -11.60 -0.55
N LYS A 127 16.84 -12.79 -1.09
CA LYS A 127 16.01 -13.35 -2.18
C LYS A 127 14.79 -14.11 -1.68
N HIS A 128 14.84 -14.60 -0.44
CA HIS A 128 13.77 -15.41 0.15
C HIS A 128 13.05 -14.63 1.25
N PHE A 129 11.73 -14.44 1.06
CA PHE A 129 10.85 -13.84 2.06
C PHE A 129 10.04 -14.97 2.69
N ASN A 130 10.17 -15.15 4.00
CA ASN A 130 9.44 -16.19 4.72
C ASN A 130 7.95 -15.80 4.82
N TYR A 131 7.12 -16.31 3.91
CA TYR A 131 5.69 -15.96 3.87
C TYR A 131 4.95 -16.43 5.12
N THR A 132 5.22 -17.62 5.62
CA THR A 132 4.60 -18.14 6.85
C THR A 132 4.89 -17.21 8.03
N PHE A 133 6.13 -16.73 8.15
CA PHE A 133 6.48 -15.71 9.13
C PHE A 133 5.69 -14.43 8.91
N LEU A 134 5.67 -13.87 7.69
CA LEU A 134 4.97 -12.62 7.41
C LEU A 134 3.48 -12.70 7.74
N ARG A 135 2.81 -13.80 7.39
CA ARG A 135 1.37 -14.02 7.64
C ARG A 135 1.06 -14.10 9.14
N ASN A 136 1.81 -14.92 9.86
CA ASN A 136 1.60 -15.11 11.30
C ASN A 136 1.99 -13.87 12.10
N ALA A 137 3.16 -13.29 11.80
CA ALA A 137 3.63 -12.09 12.49
C ALA A 137 2.72 -10.89 12.21
N PHE A 138 2.17 -10.75 11.00
CA PHE A 138 1.22 -9.68 10.69
C PHE A 138 -0.10 -9.83 11.42
N LEU A 139 -0.67 -11.04 11.48
CA LEU A 139 -1.85 -11.32 12.29
C LEU A 139 -1.60 -10.92 13.75
N THR A 140 -0.50 -11.39 14.34
CA THR A 140 -0.18 -11.10 15.74
C THR A 140 0.05 -9.61 16.00
N ALA A 141 0.88 -8.95 15.17
CA ALA A 141 1.18 -7.54 15.32
C ALA A 141 -0.10 -6.68 15.22
N LEU A 142 -0.94 -6.95 14.22
CA LEU A 142 -2.16 -6.18 14.00
C LEU A 142 -3.16 -6.32 15.14
N LEU A 143 -3.42 -7.55 15.57
CA LEU A 143 -4.38 -7.79 16.65
C LEU A 143 -3.88 -7.26 18.00
N ASN A 144 -2.56 -7.19 18.22
CA ASN A 144 -1.99 -6.56 19.41
C ASN A 144 -2.11 -5.02 19.36
N GLU A 145 -1.79 -4.40 18.21
CA GLU A 145 -1.95 -2.95 18.01
C GLU A 145 -3.42 -2.53 18.17
N MET A 146 -4.36 -3.31 17.61
CA MET A 146 -5.79 -3.08 17.77
C MET A 146 -6.22 -3.20 19.22
N GLU A 147 -5.83 -4.28 19.93
CA GLU A 147 -6.18 -4.45 21.34
C GLU A 147 -5.63 -3.33 22.23
N SER A 148 -4.41 -2.86 21.96
CA SER A 148 -3.84 -1.71 22.67
C SER A 148 -4.62 -0.42 22.46
N LYS A 149 -5.36 -0.30 21.36
CA LYS A 149 -6.04 0.94 20.97
C LYS A 149 -7.52 0.97 21.32
N ILE A 150 -8.25 -0.11 21.08
CA ILE A 150 -9.70 -0.22 21.34
C ILE A 150 -10.01 -1.11 22.56
N GLY A 151 -8.99 -1.64 23.21
CA GLY A 151 -9.10 -2.35 24.47
C GLY A 151 -9.77 -3.73 24.35
N PRO A 152 -10.34 -4.24 25.46
CA PRO A 152 -10.90 -5.58 25.57
C PRO A 152 -12.03 -5.89 24.59
N SER A 153 -12.68 -4.87 24.02
CA SER A 153 -13.74 -4.99 23.00
C SER A 153 -13.30 -5.83 21.78
N SER A 154 -12.01 -5.83 21.48
CA SER A 154 -11.41 -6.59 20.37
C SER A 154 -11.08 -8.05 20.70
N LYS A 155 -11.12 -8.47 21.97
CA LYS A 155 -10.65 -9.82 22.39
C LYS A 155 -11.41 -10.95 21.70
N LYS A 156 -12.73 -10.82 21.58
CA LYS A 156 -13.59 -11.83 20.93
C LYS A 156 -13.23 -12.00 19.45
N VAL A 157 -13.07 -10.89 18.72
CA VAL A 157 -12.68 -10.94 17.30
C VAL A 157 -11.24 -11.41 17.14
N LYS A 158 -10.33 -10.99 18.01
CA LYS A 158 -8.94 -11.46 18.04
C LYS A 158 -8.86 -12.98 18.19
N ALA A 159 -9.57 -13.55 19.17
CA ALA A 159 -9.63 -14.99 19.38
C ALA A 159 -10.23 -15.73 18.16
N LYS A 160 -11.28 -15.16 17.55
CA LYS A 160 -11.86 -15.68 16.30
C LYS A 160 -10.82 -15.69 15.17
N CYS A 161 -10.10 -14.60 14.94
CA CYS A 161 -9.07 -14.52 13.91
C CYS A 161 -7.98 -15.59 14.09
N TYR A 162 -7.49 -15.82 15.32
CA TYR A 162 -6.49 -16.87 15.57
C TYR A 162 -7.02 -18.29 15.29
N ARG A 163 -8.29 -18.55 15.61
CA ARG A 163 -8.91 -19.86 15.36
C ARG A 163 -9.13 -20.11 13.87
N ASP A 164 -9.63 -19.10 13.16
CA ASP A 164 -10.06 -19.21 11.77
C ASP A 164 -8.85 -19.10 10.81
N HIS A 165 -7.79 -18.36 11.20
CA HIS A 165 -6.58 -18.14 10.40
C HIS A 165 -5.35 -18.83 11.00
N LYS A 166 -5.38 -20.17 11.06
CA LYS A 166 -4.25 -20.98 11.59
C LYS A 166 -2.91 -20.77 10.85
N GLN A 167 -2.97 -20.29 9.60
CA GLN A 167 -1.80 -19.98 8.76
C GLN A 167 -1.49 -18.47 8.69
N GLY A 168 -2.08 -17.68 9.58
CA GLY A 168 -1.95 -16.23 9.61
C GLY A 168 -2.80 -15.52 8.55
N PHE A 169 -2.79 -14.19 8.57
CA PHE A 169 -3.52 -13.37 7.60
C PHE A 169 -2.89 -13.45 6.21
N TYR A 170 -3.70 -13.15 5.20
CA TYR A 170 -3.23 -13.15 3.82
C TYR A 170 -2.10 -12.12 3.63
N VAL A 171 -0.93 -12.65 3.29
CA VAL A 171 0.19 -11.87 2.77
C VAL A 171 0.53 -12.44 1.40
N TYR A 172 0.27 -11.65 0.36
CA TYR A 172 0.79 -11.91 -0.98
C TYR A 172 2.20 -11.34 -1.04
N ALA A 173 3.18 -12.08 -1.54
CA ALA A 173 4.54 -11.59 -1.65
C ALA A 173 5.31 -12.30 -2.76
N LYS A 174 4.65 -12.58 -3.90
CA LYS A 174 5.31 -13.26 -5.03
C LYS A 174 6.55 -12.47 -5.48
N PRO A 175 7.64 -13.16 -5.87
CA PRO A 175 8.78 -12.51 -6.50
C PRO A 175 8.26 -11.81 -7.75
N ASN A 176 8.26 -10.48 -7.73
CA ASN A 176 8.17 -9.74 -8.97
C ASN A 176 9.61 -9.42 -9.35
N LEU A 177 10.01 -9.88 -10.53
CA LEU A 177 11.23 -9.43 -11.20
C LEU A 177 11.01 -7.97 -11.64
N CYS A 178 10.93 -7.06 -10.68
CA CYS A 178 10.76 -5.65 -10.96
C CYS A 178 12.15 -5.03 -11.12
N ASP A 179 12.57 -4.83 -12.38
CA ASP A 179 13.55 -3.80 -12.72
C ASP A 179 13.11 -2.45 -12.09
N PRO A 180 14.01 -1.62 -11.56
CA PRO A 180 13.73 -0.26 -11.10
C PRO A 180 12.73 0.54 -11.97
N LYS A 181 12.79 0.43 -13.31
CA LYS A 181 11.83 1.09 -14.22
C LYS A 181 10.42 0.50 -14.12
N ILE A 182 10.31 -0.79 -13.86
CA ILE A 182 9.04 -1.50 -13.60
C ILE A 182 8.52 -1.15 -12.20
N VAL A 183 9.40 -0.97 -11.21
CA VAL A 183 9.04 -0.52 -9.85
C VAL A 183 8.32 0.83 -9.89
N VAL A 184 8.79 1.76 -10.71
CA VAL A 184 8.13 3.07 -10.93
C VAL A 184 6.73 2.88 -11.51
N LYS A 185 6.59 2.16 -12.63
CA LYS A 185 5.26 1.87 -13.23
C LYS A 185 4.34 1.12 -12.26
N TYR A 186 4.92 0.27 -11.42
CA TYR A 186 4.24 -0.47 -10.37
C TYR A 186 3.71 0.47 -9.29
N ILE A 187 4.57 1.30 -8.69
CA ILE A 187 4.20 2.30 -7.69
C ILE A 187 3.04 3.20 -8.21
N GLY A 188 3.12 3.68 -9.44
CA GLY A 188 2.07 4.51 -10.04
C GLY A 188 0.71 3.82 -10.16
N ARG A 189 0.66 2.50 -10.33
CA ARG A 189 -0.62 1.76 -10.37
C ARG A 189 -1.37 1.80 -9.03
N TYR A 190 -0.66 1.88 -7.92
CA TYR A 190 -1.25 1.84 -6.58
C TYR A 190 -1.26 3.21 -5.89
N LEU A 191 -0.61 4.22 -6.46
CA LEU A 191 -0.66 5.58 -5.95
C LEU A 191 -1.73 6.39 -6.67
N GLY A 192 -2.66 6.94 -5.88
CA GLY A 192 -3.47 8.09 -6.30
C GLY A 192 -4.43 7.83 -7.45
N ARG A 193 -4.64 6.58 -7.85
CA ARG A 193 -5.75 6.22 -8.72
C ARG A 193 -7.07 6.45 -7.98
N PRO A 194 -8.11 6.95 -8.68
CA PRO A 194 -9.46 6.87 -8.17
C PRO A 194 -9.82 5.42 -7.83
N VAL A 195 -10.81 5.26 -6.95
CA VAL A 195 -11.29 3.96 -6.46
C VAL A 195 -11.67 3.01 -7.62
N ILE A 196 -12.14 3.59 -8.74
CA ILE A 196 -12.47 2.87 -9.97
C ILE A 196 -11.83 3.56 -11.18
N ALA A 197 -11.39 2.78 -12.16
CA ALA A 197 -10.92 3.31 -13.43
C ALA A 197 -12.12 3.64 -14.33
N THR A 198 -12.05 4.71 -15.13
CA THR A 198 -13.12 5.08 -16.07
C THR A 198 -13.45 3.96 -17.05
N SER A 199 -12.44 3.19 -17.47
CA SER A 199 -12.61 2.04 -18.36
C SER A 199 -13.42 0.90 -17.74
N ARG A 200 -13.75 0.96 -16.45
CA ARG A 200 -14.60 -0.01 -15.76
C ARG A 200 -16.04 0.47 -15.60
N ILE A 201 -16.36 1.69 -16.02
CA ILE A 201 -17.72 2.23 -16.01
C ILE A 201 -18.25 2.05 -17.43
N ASP A 202 -19.20 1.15 -17.59
CA ASP A 202 -19.68 0.69 -18.90
C ASP A 202 -20.85 1.52 -19.41
N ASN A 203 -21.76 1.93 -18.51
CA ASN A 203 -22.91 2.76 -18.85
C ASN A 203 -23.36 3.66 -17.69
N TYR A 204 -23.96 4.80 -18.02
CA TYR A 204 -24.67 5.68 -17.10
C TYR A 204 -25.83 6.36 -17.83
N ASP A 205 -27.06 6.11 -17.39
CA ASP A 205 -28.29 6.62 -18.04
C ASP A 205 -28.91 7.85 -17.33
N GLY A 206 -28.29 8.32 -16.24
CA GLY A 206 -28.82 9.37 -15.38
C GLY A 206 -29.22 8.87 -13.99
N GLU A 207 -29.69 7.63 -13.89
CA GLU A 207 -30.21 7.03 -12.66
C GLU A 207 -29.40 5.83 -12.20
N MET A 208 -28.91 5.02 -13.14
CA MET A 208 -28.22 3.76 -12.92
C MET A 208 -26.82 3.80 -13.51
N VAL A 209 -25.86 3.20 -12.81
CA VAL A 209 -24.48 3.04 -13.26
C VAL A 209 -24.19 1.57 -13.44
N THR A 210 -23.74 1.19 -14.63
CA THR A 210 -23.22 -0.16 -14.92
C THR A 210 -21.71 -0.13 -14.93
N PHE A 211 -21.09 -1.06 -14.20
CA PHE A 211 -19.65 -1.16 -14.10
C PHE A 211 -19.24 -2.62 -13.92
N HIS A 212 -18.00 -2.94 -14.29
CA HIS A 212 -17.50 -4.31 -14.21
C HIS A 212 -16.25 -4.45 -13.33
N TYR A 213 -15.98 -5.70 -12.93
CA TYR A 213 -14.74 -6.14 -12.30
C TYR A 213 -14.53 -7.64 -12.43
N ASN A 214 -13.28 -8.07 -12.40
CA ASN A 214 -12.95 -9.48 -12.23
C ASN A 214 -12.90 -9.80 -10.74
N ARG A 215 -13.76 -10.70 -10.27
CA ARG A 215 -13.81 -11.16 -8.89
C ARG A 215 -12.44 -11.71 -8.45
N HIS A 216 -12.02 -11.46 -7.22
CA HIS A 216 -10.65 -11.79 -6.81
C HIS A 216 -10.44 -13.31 -6.64
N GLU A 217 -11.48 -14.02 -6.22
CA GLU A 217 -11.49 -15.42 -5.83
C GLU A 217 -11.20 -16.35 -7.01
N ASP A 218 -11.78 -16.06 -8.17
CA ASP A 218 -11.78 -16.91 -9.36
C ASP A 218 -11.58 -16.15 -10.69
N ASP A 219 -11.29 -14.85 -10.61
CA ASP A 219 -11.11 -13.96 -11.76
C ASP A 219 -12.32 -13.85 -12.71
N GLN A 220 -13.50 -14.28 -12.25
CA GLN A 220 -14.75 -14.21 -13.02
C GLN A 220 -15.10 -12.75 -13.32
N TYR A 221 -15.42 -12.44 -14.58
CA TYR A 221 -15.98 -11.15 -14.96
C TYR A 221 -17.38 -10.98 -14.37
N ILE A 222 -17.54 -9.96 -13.55
CA ILE A 222 -18.81 -9.54 -12.95
C ILE A 222 -19.16 -8.17 -13.49
N GLU A 223 -20.40 -8.03 -13.93
CA GLU A 223 -21.02 -6.75 -14.29
C GLU A 223 -22.14 -6.47 -13.29
N GLU A 224 -22.17 -5.25 -12.76
CA GLU A 224 -23.20 -4.80 -11.80
C GLU A 224 -23.80 -3.49 -12.29
N THR A 225 -25.14 -3.42 -12.25
CA THR A 225 -25.89 -2.18 -12.43
C THR A 225 -26.52 -1.78 -11.11
N VAL A 226 -26.22 -0.58 -10.63
CA VAL A 226 -26.70 -0.06 -9.34
C VAL A 226 -27.22 1.37 -9.47
N PRO A 227 -28.09 1.84 -8.57
CA PRO A 227 -28.46 3.25 -8.52
C PRO A 227 -27.23 4.15 -8.39
N ALA A 228 -27.22 5.28 -9.10
CA ALA A 228 -26.11 6.22 -9.10
C ALA A 228 -25.75 6.71 -7.69
N ILE A 229 -26.75 6.87 -6.82
CA ILE A 229 -26.53 7.23 -5.41
C ILE A 229 -25.79 6.13 -4.64
N GLU A 230 -26.09 4.87 -4.88
CA GLU A 230 -25.39 3.74 -4.26
C GLU A 230 -23.96 3.64 -4.77
N PHE A 231 -23.76 3.83 -6.08
CA PHE A 231 -22.42 3.90 -6.67
C PHE A 231 -21.58 5.01 -6.02
N ILE A 232 -22.14 6.21 -5.86
CA ILE A 232 -21.47 7.32 -5.17
C ILE A 232 -21.14 6.94 -3.71
N GLN A 233 -22.06 6.32 -2.97
CA GLN A 233 -21.83 5.85 -1.60
C GLN A 233 -20.66 4.85 -1.53
N ARG A 234 -20.58 3.92 -2.50
CA ARG A 234 -19.46 2.98 -2.63
C ARG A 234 -18.13 3.72 -2.85
N LEU A 235 -18.12 4.85 -3.57
CA LEU A 235 -16.89 5.62 -3.81
C LEU A 235 -16.47 6.50 -2.61
N ILE A 236 -17.41 7.28 -2.05
CA ILE A 236 -17.09 8.30 -1.03
C ILE A 236 -16.55 7.71 0.27
N ARG A 237 -16.93 6.47 0.60
CA ARG A 237 -16.41 5.77 1.79
C ARG A 237 -14.89 5.57 1.77
N HIS A 238 -14.25 5.68 0.61
CA HIS A 238 -12.80 5.52 0.46
C HIS A 238 -12.03 6.84 0.52
N ILE A 239 -12.72 7.98 0.64
CA ILE A 239 -12.07 9.27 0.89
C ILE A 239 -11.39 9.18 2.25
N PRO A 240 -10.06 9.33 2.34
CA PRO A 240 -9.37 9.30 3.63
C PRO A 240 -9.63 10.57 4.42
N GLU A 241 -9.47 10.48 5.74
CA GLU A 241 -9.57 11.64 6.63
C GLU A 241 -8.59 12.75 6.22
N LYS A 242 -8.95 13.99 6.56
CA LYS A 242 -8.11 15.15 6.29
C LYS A 242 -6.72 14.92 6.91
N HIS A 243 -5.67 15.21 6.14
CA HIS A 243 -4.27 15.02 6.52
C HIS A 243 -3.80 13.56 6.72
N PHE A 244 -4.66 12.55 6.51
CA PHE A 244 -4.24 11.17 6.63
C PHE A 244 -3.20 10.81 5.54
N LYS A 245 -2.07 10.24 5.98
CA LYS A 245 -0.97 9.86 5.09
C LYS A 245 -1.19 8.46 4.53
N MET A 246 -1.74 8.40 3.30
CA MET A 246 -1.96 7.17 2.53
C MET A 246 -0.67 6.46 2.12
N THR A 247 0.47 7.16 2.11
CA THR A 247 1.78 6.59 1.79
C THR A 247 2.74 6.87 2.94
N ARG A 248 3.43 5.83 3.43
CA ARG A 248 4.46 5.91 4.46
C ARG A 248 5.72 5.21 4.00
N TYR A 249 6.85 5.67 4.50
CA TYR A 249 8.17 5.12 4.18
C TYR A 249 8.78 4.56 5.46
N GLY A 250 9.42 3.40 5.35
CA GLY A 250 10.06 2.71 6.46
C GLY A 250 11.49 2.30 6.13
N GLY A 251 12.22 1.94 7.19
CA GLY A 251 13.63 1.58 7.12
C GLY A 251 14.46 2.63 6.36
N LEU A 252 15.22 2.20 5.35
CA LEU A 252 16.13 3.09 4.60
C LEU A 252 15.43 4.22 3.84
N TYR A 253 14.14 4.06 3.53
CA TYR A 253 13.37 5.07 2.81
C TYR A 253 12.65 6.04 3.73
N ALA A 254 12.67 5.80 5.04
CA ALA A 254 12.14 6.74 6.02
C ALA A 254 12.94 8.05 5.99
N ARG A 255 12.29 9.17 6.35
CA ARG A 255 12.97 10.46 6.45
C ARG A 255 13.86 10.44 7.70
N LEU A 256 15.15 10.22 7.50
CA LEU A 256 16.15 10.18 8.55
C LEU A 256 16.31 11.56 9.22
N ARG A 257 16.43 11.60 10.56
CA ARG A 257 16.84 12.81 11.29
C ARG A 257 18.32 13.11 10.99
N ALA A 258 18.75 14.36 11.22
CA ALA A 258 20.00 14.96 10.73
C ALA A 258 21.33 14.20 11.03
N GLY A 259 21.35 13.18 11.89
CA GLY A 259 22.54 12.35 12.16
C GLY A 259 22.86 11.26 11.12
N HIS A 260 21.95 10.97 10.19
CA HIS A 260 22.08 9.86 9.22
C HIS A 260 22.35 10.33 7.77
N PHE A 261 22.89 11.54 7.58
CA PHE A 261 23.18 12.08 6.24
C PHE A 261 24.29 11.32 5.49
N GLN A 262 25.26 10.73 6.18
CA GLN A 262 26.28 9.86 5.57
C GLN A 262 25.65 8.66 4.86
N PHE A 263 24.58 8.11 5.43
CA PHE A 263 23.91 6.90 4.95
C PHE A 263 23.25 7.07 3.57
N LYS A 264 22.60 8.22 3.33
CA LYS A 264 21.96 8.50 2.04
C LYS A 264 23.01 8.76 0.94
N ARG A 265 24.13 9.38 1.31
CA ARG A 265 25.27 9.62 0.41
C ARG A 265 25.89 8.28 0.00
N THR A 266 26.12 7.36 0.95
CA THR A 266 26.61 5.99 0.70
C THR A 266 25.65 5.16 -0.15
N LEU A 267 24.34 5.21 0.08
CA LEU A 267 23.38 4.48 -0.77
C LEU A 267 23.37 4.96 -2.23
N GLN A 268 23.56 6.26 -2.47
CA GLN A 268 23.60 6.82 -3.83
C GLN A 268 24.94 6.59 -4.52
N THR A 269 26.05 6.46 -3.79
CA THR A 269 27.35 6.04 -4.36
C THR A 269 27.46 4.53 -4.55
N VAL A 270 26.84 3.71 -3.70
CA VAL A 270 26.89 2.23 -3.79
C VAL A 270 25.85 1.68 -4.77
N PHE A 271 24.70 2.36 -4.93
CA PHE A 271 23.65 1.99 -5.90
C PHE A 271 23.25 3.20 -6.76
N PRO A 272 24.12 3.66 -7.68
CA PRO A 272 23.81 4.77 -8.55
C PRO A 272 22.56 4.46 -9.40
N ILE A 273 21.66 5.44 -9.49
CA ILE A 273 20.55 5.40 -10.44
C ILE A 273 21.14 5.87 -11.78
N ASN A 274 21.32 4.95 -12.73
CA ASN A 274 21.70 5.28 -14.11
C ASN A 274 20.52 5.89 -14.87
#